data_AF-A0A4W5L619-F1
#
_entry.id   AF-A0A4W5L619-F1
#
_cell.length_a   1.000
_cell.length_b   1.000
_cell.length_c   1.000
_cell.angle_alpha   90.00
_cell.angle_beta   90.00
_cell.angle_gamma   90.00
#
_symmetry.space_group_name_H-M   'P 1'
#
loop_
_entity.id
_entity.type
_entity.pdbx_description
1 polymer ?
#
loop_
_entity_poly.entity_id
_entity_poly.type
_entity_poly.pdbx_seq_one_letter_code
_entity_poly.pdbx_strand_id
1 'polypeptide(L)'
;MVQTEKDYVKDLGVIVEGFMSRLEVKGIPEDMRGKDLIVFGNIHQIYDWHQEFFLVELEKCLQDHDRLAELFIKHVSGGFST
;
A
#
# COMPACT_ATOMS: atom_id res chain seq x y z
N MET A 1 11.56 9.10 -7.63
CA MET A 1 10.94 7.76 -7.66
C MET A 1 11.01 7.07 -6.31
N VAL A 2 12.18 6.68 -5.79
CA VAL A 2 12.24 6.03 -4.47
C VAL A 2 11.73 6.93 -3.33
N GLN A 3 12.11 8.20 -3.30
CA GLN A 3 11.63 9.11 -2.24
C GLN A 3 10.11 9.29 -2.29
N THR A 4 9.56 9.50 -3.48
CA THR A 4 8.10 9.63 -3.68
C THR A 4 7.35 8.34 -3.31
N GLU A 5 7.98 7.17 -3.50
CA GLU A 5 7.43 5.88 -3.06
C GLU A 5 7.43 5.75 -1.53
N LYS A 6 8.49 6.20 -0.86
CA LYS A 6 8.55 6.24 0.62
C LYS A 6 7.48 7.13 1.20
N ASP A 7 7.28 8.30 0.59
CA ASP A 7 6.24 9.23 1.01
C ASP A 7 4.85 8.62 0.79
N TYR A 8 4.64 7.94 -0.36
CA TYR A 8 3.40 7.23 -0.64
C TYR A 8 3.08 6.11 0.36
N VAL A 9 4.05 5.23 0.65
CA VAL A 9 3.89 4.16 1.67
C VAL A 9 3.56 4.75 3.04
N LYS A 10 4.24 5.85 3.42
CA LYS A 10 3.95 6.53 4.68
C LYS A 10 2.52 7.07 4.73
N ASP A 11 2.05 7.68 3.66
CA ASP A 11 0.69 8.23 3.58
C ASP A 11 -0.37 7.11 3.64
N LEU A 12 -0.11 5.95 3.02
CA LEU A 12 -0.95 4.76 3.16
C LEU A 12 -0.99 4.25 4.62
N GLY A 13 0.17 4.21 5.30
CA GLY A 13 0.27 3.82 6.70
C GLY A 13 -0.55 4.71 7.63
N VAL A 14 -0.66 6.02 7.36
CA VAL A 14 -1.55 6.93 8.11
C VAL A 14 -3.01 6.48 8.06
N ILE A 15 -3.45 5.94 6.92
CA ILE A 15 -4.82 5.45 6.74
C ILE A 15 -5.00 4.10 7.45
N VAL A 16 -4.13 3.13 7.16
CA VAL A 16 -4.25 1.75 7.66
C VAL A 16 -3.97 1.68 9.17
N GLU A 17 -2.80 2.12 9.60
CA GLU A 17 -2.38 2.02 11.01
C GLU A 17 -3.00 3.13 11.86
N GLY A 18 -3.37 4.25 11.25
CA GLY A 18 -3.98 5.37 11.95
C GLY A 18 -5.50 5.30 11.97
N PHE A 19 -6.14 5.50 10.82
CA PHE A 19 -7.60 5.65 10.77
C PHE A 19 -8.35 4.33 10.97
N MET A 20 -7.94 3.25 10.29
CA MET A 20 -8.63 1.97 10.40
C MET A 20 -8.47 1.35 11.80
N SER A 21 -7.24 1.31 12.33
CA SER A 21 -6.99 0.84 13.70
C SER A 21 -7.82 1.62 14.76
N ARG A 22 -7.95 2.95 14.60
CA ARG A 22 -8.79 3.74 15.52
C ARG A 22 -10.28 3.40 15.43
N LEU A 23 -10.79 3.05 14.25
CA LEU A 23 -12.18 2.62 14.07
C LEU A 23 -12.44 1.25 14.70
N GLU A 24 -11.46 0.34 14.69
CA GLU A 24 -11.55 -0.94 15.40
C GLU A 24 -11.59 -0.74 16.92
N VAL A 25 -10.73 0.12 17.47
CA VAL A 25 -10.63 0.36 18.92
C VAL A 25 -11.81 1.16 19.46
N LYS A 26 -12.23 2.23 18.77
CA LYS A 26 -13.30 3.13 19.24
C LYS A 26 -14.70 2.70 18.78
N GLY A 27 -14.79 1.74 17.86
CA GLY A 27 -16.01 1.33 17.21
C GLY A 27 -16.38 2.21 16.01
N ILE A 28 -16.94 1.57 14.98
CA ILE A 28 -17.44 2.24 13.78
C ILE A 28 -18.75 2.97 14.11
N PRO A 29 -18.90 4.25 13.76
CA PRO A 29 -20.16 4.98 13.90
C PRO A 29 -21.33 4.23 13.24
N GLU A 30 -22.53 4.31 13.79
CA GLU A 30 -23.68 3.51 13.34
C GLU A 30 -24.00 3.75 11.85
N ASP A 31 -23.95 5.00 11.40
CA ASP A 31 -24.15 5.40 10.00
C ASP A 31 -23.11 4.86 9.01
N MET A 32 -21.96 4.41 9.53
CA MET A 32 -20.81 3.91 8.79
C MET A 32 -20.65 2.38 8.87
N ARG A 33 -21.50 1.70 9.66
CA ARG A 33 -21.45 0.25 9.83
C ARG A 33 -21.69 -0.45 8.49
N GLY A 34 -20.78 -1.34 8.12
CA GLY A 34 -20.83 -2.09 6.85
C GLY A 34 -20.46 -1.27 5.61
N LYS A 35 -19.99 -0.02 5.76
CA LYS A 35 -19.49 0.83 4.67
C LYS A 35 -17.97 0.99 4.70
N ASP A 36 -17.30 0.38 5.66
CA ASP A 36 -15.85 0.36 5.83
C ASP A 36 -15.13 -0.15 4.58
N LEU A 37 -15.61 -1.24 3.97
CA LEU A 37 -15.08 -1.74 2.69
C LEU A 37 -15.31 -0.79 1.51
N ILE A 38 -16.34 0.06 1.56
CA ILE A 38 -16.59 1.07 0.51
C ILE A 38 -15.64 2.25 0.67
N VAL A 39 -15.36 2.63 1.91
CA VAL A 39 -14.52 3.79 2.25
C VAL A 39 -13.04 3.48 2.06
N PHE A 40 -12.61 2.29 2.51
CA PHE A 40 -11.19 1.90 2.49
C PHE A 40 -10.85 0.94 1.34
N GLY A 41 -11.84 0.29 0.72
CA GLY A 41 -11.58 -0.62 -0.39
C GLY A 41 -10.54 -1.69 -0.05
N ASN A 42 -9.58 -1.88 -0.95
CA ASN A 42 -8.44 -2.77 -0.78
C ASN A 42 -7.16 -2.04 -0.30
N ILE A 43 -7.27 -0.88 0.35
CA ILE A 43 -6.11 -0.05 0.71
C ILE A 43 -5.09 -0.75 1.61
N HIS A 44 -5.54 -1.66 2.49
CA HIS A 44 -4.66 -2.46 3.32
C HIS A 44 -3.75 -3.37 2.47
N GLN A 45 -4.32 -4.02 1.46
CA GLN A 45 -3.55 -4.90 0.55
C GLN A 45 -2.56 -4.08 -0.29
N ILE A 46 -2.96 -2.87 -0.71
CA ILE A 46 -2.06 -1.94 -1.42
C ILE A 46 -0.92 -1.54 -0.50
N TYR A 47 -1.21 -1.15 0.74
CA TYR A 47 -0.20 -0.76 1.72
C TYR A 47 0.82 -1.88 1.97
N ASP A 48 0.34 -3.08 2.28
CA ASP A 48 1.22 -4.22 2.57
C ASP A 48 2.12 -4.54 1.39
N TRP A 49 1.56 -4.60 0.17
CA TRP A 49 2.35 -4.89 -1.02
C TRP A 49 3.41 -3.81 -1.30
N HIS A 50 3.04 -2.54 -1.18
CA HIS A 50 3.96 -1.43 -1.42
C HIS A 50 5.07 -1.36 -0.36
N GLN A 51 4.72 -1.55 0.92
CA GLN A 51 5.67 -1.50 2.03
C GLN A 51 6.64 -2.69 2.03
N GLU A 52 6.12 -3.90 1.91
CA GLU A 52 6.91 -5.12 2.15
C GLU A 52 7.68 -5.58 0.91
N PHE A 53 7.18 -5.25 -0.29
CA PHE A 53 7.76 -5.74 -1.54
C PHE A 53 8.21 -4.62 -2.48
N PHE A 54 7.30 -3.76 -2.93
CA PHE A 54 7.60 -2.87 -4.05
C PHE A 54 8.65 -1.81 -3.70
N LEU A 55 8.55 -1.18 -2.54
CA LEU A 55 9.53 -0.20 -2.08
C LEU A 55 10.93 -0.84 -1.95
N VAL A 56 11.00 -2.07 -1.42
CA VAL A 56 12.25 -2.82 -1.26
C VAL A 56 12.89 -3.15 -2.62
N GLU A 57 12.10 -3.59 -3.60
CA GLU A 57 12.60 -3.85 -4.96
C GLU A 57 12.99 -2.56 -5.68
N LEU A 58 12.26 -1.46 -5.46
CA LEU A 58 12.56 -0.16 -6.05
C LEU A 58 13.87 0.42 -5.49
N GLU A 59 14.16 0.21 -4.21
CA GLU A 59 15.46 0.56 -3.61
C GLU A 59 16.62 -0.25 -4.23
N LYS A 60 16.42 -1.53 -4.56
CA LYS A 60 17.43 -2.35 -5.24
C LYS A 60 17.73 -1.84 -6.65
N CYS A 61 16.74 -1.24 -7.33
CA CYS A 61 16.95 -0.63 -8.65
C CYS A 61 17.85 0.61 -8.62
N LEU A 62 18.11 1.21 -7.44
CA LEU A 62 19.12 2.28 -7.32
C LEU A 62 20.55 1.76 -7.49
N GLN A 63 20.77 0.47 -7.21
CA GLN A 63 22.09 -0.17 -7.39
C GLN A 63 22.27 -0.74 -8.80
N ASP A 64 21.16 -1.03 -9.49
CA ASP A 64 21.13 -1.59 -10.84
C ASP A 64 19.89 -1.08 -11.60
N HIS A 65 20.10 -0.09 -12.46
CA HIS A 65 19.03 0.63 -13.15
C HIS A 65 18.30 -0.20 -14.21
N ASP A 66 18.91 -1.24 -14.75
CA ASP A 66 18.31 -2.06 -15.82
C ASP A 66 17.12 -2.90 -15.29
N ARG A 67 17.14 -3.19 -13.99
CA ARG A 67 16.08 -3.95 -13.29
C ARG A 67 14.76 -3.19 -13.16
N LEU A 68 14.78 -1.86 -13.33
CA LEU A 68 13.59 -1.04 -13.16
C LEU A 68 12.51 -1.39 -14.18
N ALA A 69 12.89 -1.54 -15.46
CA ALA A 69 11.94 -1.87 -16.52
C ALA A 69 11.32 -3.26 -16.31
N GLU A 70 12.14 -4.25 -15.94
CA GLU A 70 11.68 -5.61 -15.64
C GLU A 70 10.74 -5.65 -14.44
N LEU A 71 11.04 -4.87 -13.38
CA LEU A 71 10.22 -4.79 -12.18
C LEU A 71 8.79 -4.34 -12.51
N PHE A 72 8.64 -3.30 -13.35
CA PHE A 72 7.33 -2.83 -13.78
C PHE A 72 6.63 -3.85 -14.67
N ILE A 73 7.30 -4.39 -15.69
CA ILE A 73 6.71 -5.39 -16.61
C ILE A 73 6.18 -6.60 -15.85
N LYS A 74 6.93 -7.08 -14.85
CA LYS A 74 6.55 -8.25 -14.06
C LYS A 74 5.29 -8.03 -13.21
N HIS A 75 5.02 -6.79 -12.79
CA HIS A 75 3.93 -6.49 -11.85
C HIS A 75 2.77 -5.69 -12.46
N VAL A 76 2.83 -5.36 -13.77
CA VAL A 76 1.73 -4.76 -14.55
C VAL A 76 0.42 -5.57 -14.47
N SER A 77 0.48 -6.88 -14.15
CA SER A 77 -0.70 -7.75 -14.06
C SER A 77 -0.82 -8.54 -12.76
N GLY A 78 0.14 -8.45 -11.84
CA GLY A 78 0.31 -9.45 -10.77
C GLY A 78 0.48 -8.92 -9.34
N GLY A 79 0.47 -7.60 -9.12
CA GLY A 79 0.68 -7.03 -7.77
C GLY A 79 -0.37 -7.41 -6.72
N PHE A 80 -1.52 -7.97 -7.12
CA PHE A 80 -2.68 -8.24 -6.25
C PHE A 80 -3.21 -9.67 -6.34
N SER A 81 -2.42 -10.62 -6.84
CA SER A 81 -2.85 -12.03 -6.95
C SER A 81 -2.01 -12.96 -6.09
N THR A 82 -2.30 -12.97 -4.78
CA THR A 82 -2.33 -14.15 -3.90
C THR A 82 -3.20 -13.84 -2.69
#